data_AF-A0A382SBS9-F1
#
_entry.id   AF-A0A382SBS9-F1
#
_cell.length_a   1.000
_cell.length_b   1.000
_cell.length_c   1.000
_cell.angle_alpha   90.00
_cell.angle_beta   90.00
_cell.angle_gamma   90.00
#
_symmetry.space_group_name_H-M   'P 1'
#
loop_
_entity.id
_entity.type
_entity.pdbx_description
1 polymer ?
#
loop_
_entity_poly.entity_id
_entity_poly.type
_entity_poly.pdbx_seq_one_letter_code
_entity_poly.pdbx_strand_id
1 'polypeptide(L)'
;MSQSKIAKVKTIRSLERGLNVMSILQEIGPASLKEIFQNSGLARPTLLRILRTLEGNGLIRRGIGDKLYRNSFRLEKMIAKLDESDRLAEIAAPVIDRLCRKISWPSDLAVLSEKGPYMTLKETSRPNSPFLLNHDQIGHKVNLTLSAVGRAYLANCGKNELEKLI
;
A
#
# COMPACT_ATOMS: atom_id res chain seq x y z
N MET A 1 26.47 17.41 10.24
CA MET A 1 26.46 17.89 8.85
C MET A 1 25.07 17.69 8.26
N SER A 2 24.48 18.79 7.78
CA SER A 2 23.30 18.94 6.91
C SER A 2 22.10 18.01 7.11
N GLN A 3 21.17 18.41 8.00
CA GLN A 3 19.75 18.07 7.82
C GLN A 3 19.26 18.85 6.59
N SER A 4 18.99 18.16 5.47
CA SER A 4 18.32 18.81 4.35
C SER A 4 16.90 19.19 4.81
N LYS A 5 16.66 20.50 4.92
CA LYS A 5 15.30 21.06 5.01
C LYS A 5 14.60 20.66 3.71
N ILE A 6 13.87 19.54 3.72
CA ILE A 6 12.92 19.21 2.65
C ILE A 6 11.90 20.36 2.67
N ALA A 7 11.97 21.23 1.66
CA ALA A 7 10.98 22.30 1.49
C ALA A 7 9.60 21.66 1.55
N LYS A 8 8.72 22.17 2.40
CA LYS A 8 7.37 21.61 2.60
C LYS A 8 6.59 21.77 1.29
N VAL A 9 6.61 20.74 0.45
CA VAL A 9 5.94 20.73 -0.84
C VAL A 9 4.43 20.86 -0.58
N LYS A 10 3.80 21.85 -1.23
CA LYS A 10 2.35 22.05 -1.11
C LYS A 10 1.62 20.92 -1.83
N THR A 11 0.55 20.41 -1.24
CA THR A 11 -0.30 19.40 -1.85
C THR A 11 -1.17 19.99 -2.96
N ILE A 12 -1.67 19.13 -3.86
CA ILE A 12 -2.54 19.53 -4.97
C ILE A 12 -4.00 19.44 -4.50
N ARG A 13 -4.58 20.58 -4.12
CA ARG A 13 -5.95 20.66 -3.57
C ARG A 13 -7.03 20.06 -4.47
N SER A 14 -6.88 20.16 -5.80
CA SER A 14 -7.83 19.54 -6.74
C SER A 14 -7.80 18.01 -6.70
N LEU A 15 -6.62 17.42 -6.51
CA LEU A 15 -6.44 15.98 -6.37
C LEU A 15 -7.03 15.50 -5.04
N GLU A 16 -6.75 16.19 -3.93
CA GLU A 16 -7.33 15.87 -2.61
C GLU A 16 -8.87 15.83 -2.67
N ARG A 17 -9.49 16.81 -3.33
CA ARG A 17 -10.94 16.86 -3.51
C ARG A 17 -11.47 15.70 -4.36
N GLY A 18 -10.72 15.30 -5.39
CA GLY A 18 -11.05 14.12 -6.20
C GLY A 18 -11.01 12.82 -5.40
N LEU A 19 -9.95 12.63 -4.61
CA LEU A 19 -9.79 11.48 -3.72
C LEU A 19 -10.90 11.46 -2.66
N ASN A 20 -11.22 12.61 -2.05
CA ASN A 20 -12.32 12.71 -1.09
C ASN A 20 -13.67 12.27 -1.68
N VAL A 21 -13.96 12.62 -2.94
CA VAL A 21 -15.19 12.16 -3.62
C VAL A 21 -15.21 10.63 -3.77
N MET A 22 -14.07 10.00 -4.07
CA MET A 22 -13.97 8.54 -4.13
C MET A 22 -14.12 7.88 -2.76
N SER A 23 -13.57 8.48 -1.70
CA SER A 23 -13.74 8.04 -0.32
C SER A 23 -15.20 8.10 0.10
N ILE A 24 -15.90 9.20 -0.20
CA ILE A 24 -17.35 9.32 0.04
C ILE A 24 -18.12 8.19 -0.65
N LEU A 25 -17.84 7.94 -1.94
CA LEU A 25 -18.48 6.86 -2.70
C LEU A 25 -18.15 5.45 -2.16
N GLN A 26 -17.00 5.28 -1.51
CA GLN A 26 -16.62 4.04 -0.85
C GLN A 26 -17.43 3.84 0.44
N GLU A 27 -17.64 4.91 1.21
CA GLU A 27 -18.35 4.87 2.50
C GLU A 27 -19.87 4.72 2.34
N ILE A 28 -20.49 5.50 1.46
CA ILE A 28 -21.96 5.52 1.32
C ILE A 28 -22.48 4.60 0.20
N GLY A 29 -21.58 4.04 -0.61
CA GLY A 29 -21.93 3.21 -1.76
C GLY A 29 -22.45 4.02 -2.96
N PRO A 30 -23.26 3.39 -3.84
CA PRO A 30 -23.84 4.07 -4.99
C PRO A 30 -24.65 5.31 -4.60
N ALA A 31 -24.28 6.49 -5.11
CA ALA A 31 -24.85 7.76 -4.66
C ALA A 31 -25.22 8.71 -5.82
N SER A 32 -26.24 9.52 -5.60
CA SER A 32 -26.66 10.59 -6.49
C SER A 32 -25.75 11.81 -6.37
N LEU A 33 -25.82 12.73 -7.34
CA LEU A 33 -25.09 14.00 -7.26
C LEU A 33 -25.43 14.79 -5.99
N LYS A 34 -26.69 14.71 -5.53
CA LYS A 34 -27.17 15.41 -4.33
C LYS A 34 -26.51 14.87 -3.08
N GLU A 35 -26.47 13.54 -2.93
CA GLU A 35 -25.85 12.89 -1.77
C GLU A 35 -24.33 13.17 -1.72
N ILE A 36 -23.65 13.10 -2.86
CA ILE A 36 -22.21 13.42 -2.91
C ILE A 36 -21.96 14.90 -2.59
N PHE A 37 -22.83 15.80 -3.06
CA PHE A 37 -22.74 17.23 -2.73
C PHE A 37 -22.89 17.47 -1.22
N GLN A 38 -23.87 16.84 -0.58
CA GLN A 38 -24.11 16.96 0.85
C GLN A 38 -22.94 16.46 1.71
N ASN A 39 -22.27 15.39 1.27
CA ASN A 39 -21.15 14.80 2.00
C ASN A 39 -19.79 15.44 1.67
N SER A 40 -19.62 16.06 0.50
CA SER A 40 -18.31 16.57 0.06
C SER A 40 -18.00 18.01 0.48
N GLY A 41 -19.02 18.82 0.77
CA GLY A 41 -18.85 20.26 1.04
C GLY A 41 -18.30 21.07 -0.16
N LEU A 42 -18.32 20.50 -1.37
CA LEU A 42 -17.80 21.12 -2.58
C LEU A 42 -18.88 21.91 -3.31
N ALA A 43 -18.53 23.07 -3.87
CA ALA A 43 -19.43 23.80 -4.77
C ALA A 43 -19.84 22.92 -5.97
N ARG A 44 -21.11 23.01 -6.38
CA ARG A 44 -21.70 22.14 -7.41
C ARG A 44 -20.91 22.11 -8.74
N PRO A 45 -20.41 23.24 -9.29
CA PRO A 45 -19.58 23.21 -10.51
C PRO A 45 -18.26 22.45 -10.31
N THR A 46 -17.66 22.56 -9.13
CA THR A 46 -16.42 21.85 -8.78
C THR A 46 -16.66 20.34 -8.71
N LEU A 47 -17.73 19.92 -8.02
CA LEU A 47 -18.08 18.50 -7.91
C LEU A 47 -18.36 17.89 -9.29
N LEU A 48 -19.12 18.58 -10.15
CA LEU A 48 -19.40 18.10 -11.51
C LEU A 48 -18.13 17.92 -12.34
N ARG A 49 -17.17 18.85 -12.24
CA ARG A 49 -15.87 18.71 -12.92
C ARG A 49 -15.09 17.51 -12.38
N ILE A 50 -15.06 17.32 -11.06
CA ILE A 50 -14.40 16.16 -10.44
C ILE A 50 -15.04 14.85 -10.91
N LEU A 51 -16.36 14.72 -10.85
CA LEU A 51 -17.07 13.52 -11.27
C LEU A 51 -16.82 13.23 -12.76
N ARG A 52 -16.87 14.24 -13.63
CA ARG A 52 -16.53 14.09 -15.06
C ARG A 52 -15.09 13.63 -15.25
N THR A 53 -14.13 14.20 -14.52
CA THR A 53 -12.72 13.79 -14.60
C THR A 53 -12.53 12.35 -14.12
N LEU A 54 -13.10 11.97 -12.98
CA LEU A 54 -12.99 10.62 -12.45
C LEU A 54 -13.65 9.58 -13.37
N GLU A 55 -14.82 9.90 -13.93
CA GLU A 55 -15.55 9.03 -14.86
C GLU A 55 -14.80 8.87 -16.18
N GLY A 56 -14.25 9.97 -16.72
CA GLY A 56 -13.44 9.95 -17.94
C GLY A 56 -12.14 9.14 -17.80
N ASN A 57 -11.57 9.07 -16.58
CA ASN A 57 -10.42 8.23 -16.26
C ASN A 57 -10.83 6.80 -15.83
N GLY A 58 -12.13 6.50 -15.80
CA GLY A 58 -12.64 5.17 -15.43
C GLY A 58 -12.47 4.80 -13.96
N LEU A 59 -12.22 5.76 -13.08
CA LEU A 59 -12.07 5.58 -11.63
C LEU A 59 -13.44 5.47 -10.93
N ILE A 60 -14.45 6.14 -11.49
CA ILE A 60 -15.86 5.96 -11.11
C ILE A 60 -16.68 5.61 -12.34
N ARG A 61 -17.92 5.16 -12.11
CA ARG A 61 -18.91 4.93 -13.16
C ARG A 61 -20.29 5.34 -12.71
N ARG A 62 -21.18 5.58 -13.68
CA ARG A 62 -22.60 5.78 -13.43
C ARG A 62 -23.41 4.54 -13.82
N GLY A 63 -24.35 4.15 -12.97
CA GLY A 63 -25.24 3.02 -13.25
C GLY A 63 -26.20 3.31 -14.41
N ILE A 64 -26.48 2.31 -15.23
CA ILE A 64 -27.39 2.46 -16.35
C ILE A 64 -28.84 2.56 -15.85
N GLY A 65 -29.23 1.74 -14.88
CA GLY A 65 -30.60 1.67 -14.36
C GLY A 65 -30.95 2.76 -13.35
N ASP A 66 -30.07 3.01 -12.38
CA ASP A 66 -30.33 3.93 -11.25
C ASP A 66 -29.70 5.31 -11.42
N LYS A 67 -28.81 5.47 -12.41
CA LYS A 67 -28.05 6.70 -12.67
C LYS A 67 -27.23 7.18 -11.47
N LEU A 68 -26.89 6.32 -10.51
CA LEU A 68 -26.06 6.65 -9.36
C LEU A 68 -24.58 6.49 -9.69
N TYR A 69 -23.73 7.31 -9.09
CA TYR A 69 -22.27 7.23 -9.18
C TYR A 69 -21.75 6.17 -8.21
N ARG A 70 -20.66 5.50 -8.56
CA ARG A 70 -19.95 4.55 -7.70
C ARG A 70 -18.50 4.37 -8.14
N ASN A 71 -17.65 3.90 -7.24
CA ASN A 71 -16.29 3.52 -7.59
C ASN A 71 -16.29 2.40 -8.64
N SER A 72 -15.32 2.46 -9.54
CA SER A 72 -15.20 1.55 -10.67
C SER A 72 -14.40 0.31 -10.28
N PHE A 73 -14.84 -0.85 -10.77
CA PHE A 73 -14.08 -2.10 -10.67
C PHE A 73 -12.73 -2.04 -11.38
N ARG A 74 -12.51 -1.08 -12.29
CA ARG A 74 -11.20 -0.86 -12.93
C ARG A 74 -10.10 -0.56 -11.91
N LEU A 75 -10.43 -0.06 -10.71
CA LEU A 75 -9.49 0.12 -9.62
C LEU A 75 -8.84 -1.21 -9.21
N GLU A 76 -9.57 -2.33 -9.27
CA GLU A 76 -9.01 -3.66 -8.99
C GLU A 76 -7.87 -4.00 -9.97
N LYS A 77 -8.04 -3.69 -11.26
CA LYS A 77 -6.97 -3.90 -12.25
C LYS A 77 -5.72 -3.07 -11.97
N MET A 78 -5.84 -1.93 -11.28
CA MET A 78 -4.68 -1.12 -10.91
C MET A 78 -3.85 -1.79 -9.81
N ILE A 79 -4.49 -2.58 -8.95
CA ILE A 79 -3.84 -3.30 -7.85
C ILE A 79 -3.66 -4.79 -8.12
N ALA A 80 -4.09 -5.30 -9.28
CA ALA A 80 -4.08 -6.74 -9.60
C ALA A 80 -2.69 -7.40 -9.61
N LYS A 81 -1.61 -6.60 -9.61
CA LYS A 81 -0.23 -7.10 -9.48
C LYS A 81 0.28 -7.13 -8.03
N LEU A 82 -0.47 -6.53 -7.10
CA LEU A 82 -0.16 -6.58 -5.68
C LEU A 82 -0.64 -7.92 -5.12
N ASP A 83 0.19 -8.53 -4.31
CA ASP A 83 -0.12 -9.76 -3.58
C ASP A 83 -0.36 -9.49 -2.08
N GLU A 84 -0.78 -10.50 -1.32
CA GLU A 84 -0.99 -10.37 0.12
C GLU A 84 0.29 -9.99 0.88
N SER A 85 1.47 -10.30 0.33
CA SER A 85 2.73 -9.93 0.96
C SER A 85 3.09 -8.45 0.74
N ASP A 86 2.61 -7.83 -0.35
CA ASP A 86 2.69 -6.36 -0.53
C ASP A 86 1.77 -5.65 0.47
N ARG A 87 0.56 -6.18 0.70
CA ARG A 87 -0.33 -5.69 1.75
C ARG A 87 0.29 -5.84 3.15
N LEU A 88 0.92 -6.98 3.43
CA LEU A 88 1.63 -7.20 4.69
C LEU A 88 2.78 -6.21 4.88
N ALA A 89 3.53 -5.92 3.81
CA ALA A 89 4.61 -4.93 3.82
C ALA A 89 4.08 -3.53 4.19
N GLU A 90 2.99 -3.09 3.55
CA GLU A 90 2.36 -1.80 3.83
C GLU A 90 1.95 -1.66 5.31
N ILE A 91 1.35 -2.70 5.88
CA ILE A 91 0.94 -2.73 7.29
C ILE A 91 2.17 -2.75 8.23
N ALA A 92 3.22 -3.48 7.86
CA ALA A 92 4.42 -3.66 8.69
C ALA A 92 5.35 -2.45 8.67
N ALA A 93 5.41 -1.69 7.56
CA ALA A 93 6.30 -0.55 7.37
C ALA A 93 6.34 0.43 8.56
N PRO A 94 5.20 0.96 9.07
CA PRO A 94 5.22 1.88 10.22
C PRO A 94 5.66 1.21 11.53
N VAL A 95 5.49 -0.11 11.66
CA VAL A 95 5.89 -0.88 12.85
C VAL A 95 7.40 -1.05 12.88
N ILE A 96 8.00 -1.50 11.77
CA ILE A 96 9.45 -1.72 11.70
C ILE A 96 10.22 -0.40 11.75
N ASP A 97 9.69 0.69 11.16
CA ASP A 97 10.31 2.00 11.24
C ASP A 97 10.30 2.53 12.68
N ARG A 98 9.18 2.38 13.39
CA ARG A 98 9.08 2.74 14.81
C ARG A 98 10.07 1.94 15.66
N LEU A 99 10.23 0.65 15.39
CA LEU A 99 11.20 -0.19 16.08
C LEU A 99 12.63 0.31 15.83
N CYS A 100 13.00 0.55 14.57
CA CYS A 100 14.30 1.09 14.18
C CYS A 100 14.61 2.41 14.90
N ARG A 101 13.64 3.33 14.99
CA ARG A 101 13.81 4.58 15.75
C ARG A 101 14.02 4.35 17.26
N LYS A 102 13.41 3.30 17.83
CA LYS A 102 13.50 3.00 19.27
C LYS A 102 14.82 2.35 19.66
N ILE A 103 15.34 1.43 18.84
CA ILE A 103 16.53 0.63 19.18
C ILE A 103 17.76 0.95 18.32
N SER A 104 17.63 1.85 17.35
CA SER A 104 18.63 2.22 16.33
C SER A 104 19.10 1.08 15.41
N TRP A 105 18.67 -0.16 15.64
CA TRP A 105 18.95 -1.30 14.78
C TRP A 105 17.78 -1.55 13.82
N PRO A 106 18.04 -1.80 12.52
CA PRO A 106 16.96 -2.01 11.58
C PRO A 106 16.35 -3.40 11.73
N SER A 107 15.14 -3.51 11.20
CA SER A 107 14.39 -4.75 11.05
C SER A 107 13.91 -4.87 9.61
N ASP A 108 13.76 -6.12 9.19
CA ASP A 108 13.32 -6.52 7.87
C ASP A 108 12.08 -7.41 7.98
N LEU A 109 11.18 -7.28 7.01
CA LEU A 109 10.10 -8.22 6.77
C LEU A 109 10.44 -9.04 5.53
N ALA A 110 10.49 -10.36 5.66
CA ALA A 110 10.62 -11.27 4.52
C ALA A 110 9.52 -12.33 4.54
N VAL A 111 9.09 -12.75 3.36
CA VAL A 111 8.01 -13.74 3.18
C VAL A 111 8.53 -14.91 2.33
N LEU A 112 8.14 -16.14 2.63
CA LEU A 112 8.53 -17.31 1.85
C LEU A 112 8.06 -17.15 0.39
N SER A 113 8.94 -17.43 -0.57
CA SER A 113 8.60 -17.34 -1.98
C SER A 113 7.79 -18.55 -2.44
N GLU A 114 6.73 -18.32 -3.21
CA GLU A 114 6.02 -19.39 -3.93
C GLU A 114 6.86 -19.98 -5.08
N LYS A 115 7.96 -19.32 -5.47
CA LYS A 115 8.79 -19.69 -6.62
C LYS A 115 10.00 -20.56 -6.26
N GLY A 116 10.21 -20.90 -4.99
CA GLY A 116 11.32 -21.75 -4.55
C GLY A 116 11.72 -21.55 -3.09
N PRO A 117 12.74 -22.29 -2.62
CA PRO A 117 13.13 -22.35 -1.20
C PRO A 117 13.99 -21.14 -0.79
N TYR A 118 13.42 -19.94 -0.88
CA TYR A 118 14.03 -18.70 -0.44
C TYR A 118 12.97 -17.74 0.11
N MET A 119 13.40 -16.86 1.01
CA MET A 119 12.57 -15.77 1.51
C MET A 119 12.76 -14.55 0.58
N THR A 120 11.72 -13.75 0.38
CA THR A 120 11.78 -12.50 -0.39
C THR A 120 11.67 -11.33 0.57
N LEU A 121 12.64 -10.41 0.56
CA LEU A 121 12.58 -9.18 1.34
C LEU A 121 11.44 -8.29 0.84
N LYS A 122 10.47 -7.99 1.70
CA LYS A 122 9.25 -7.24 1.37
C LYS A 122 9.22 -5.84 1.96
N GLU A 123 9.88 -5.61 3.10
CA GLU A 123 10.05 -4.27 3.68
C GLU A 123 11.31 -4.18 4.55
N THR A 124 11.93 -3.00 4.66
CA THR A 124 13.15 -2.80 5.46
C THR A 124 13.28 -1.38 6.02
N SER A 125 13.77 -1.29 7.25
CA SER A 125 14.11 -0.01 7.91
C SER A 125 15.60 0.33 7.87
N ARG A 126 16.40 -0.44 7.11
CA ARG A 126 17.86 -0.24 6.97
C ARG A 126 18.26 1.18 6.56
N PRO A 127 17.58 1.86 5.62
CA PRO A 127 17.92 3.25 5.27
C PRO A 127 17.76 4.26 6.42
N ASN A 128 16.95 3.91 7.43
CA ASN A 128 16.67 4.79 8.58
C ASN A 128 17.59 4.49 9.78
N SER A 129 18.43 3.45 9.68
CA SER A 129 19.43 3.10 10.68
C SER A 129 20.64 4.03 10.57
N PRO A 130 21.26 4.44 11.70
CA PRO A 130 22.53 5.19 11.69
C PRO A 130 23.75 4.32 11.30
N PHE A 131 23.60 3.00 11.21
CA PHE A 131 24.69 2.07 10.92
C PHE A 131 24.87 1.86 9.41
N LEU A 132 26.12 1.74 8.97
CA LEU A 132 26.46 1.40 7.59
C LEU A 132 26.23 -0.09 7.36
N LEU A 133 25.10 -0.44 6.74
CA LEU A 133 24.67 -1.80 6.52
C LEU A 133 24.49 -2.06 5.03
N ASN A 134 24.63 -3.31 4.61
CA ASN A 134 24.26 -3.69 3.24
C ASN A 134 22.77 -3.41 3.03
N HIS A 135 22.47 -2.66 1.97
CA HIS A 135 21.12 -2.35 1.54
C HIS A 135 20.65 -3.40 0.56
N ASP A 136 20.19 -4.53 1.11
CA ASP A 136 19.39 -5.46 0.34
C ASP A 136 18.14 -4.73 -0.15
N GLN A 137 17.91 -4.76 -1.46
CA GLN A 137 16.77 -4.08 -2.08
C GLN A 137 15.49 -4.89 -1.82
N ILE A 138 14.34 -4.21 -1.82
CA ILE A 138 13.05 -4.90 -1.85
C ILE A 138 13.02 -5.88 -3.03
N GLY A 139 12.60 -7.11 -2.75
CA GLY A 139 12.67 -8.24 -3.69
C GLY A 139 13.95 -9.07 -3.59
N HIS A 140 14.92 -8.70 -2.74
CA HIS A 140 16.12 -9.51 -2.52
C HIS A 140 15.78 -10.92 -2.03
N LYS A 141 16.47 -11.92 -2.58
CA LYS A 141 16.30 -13.33 -2.24
C LYS A 141 17.18 -13.70 -1.04
N VAL A 142 16.56 -13.83 0.11
CA VAL A 142 17.21 -14.20 1.37
C VAL A 142 17.24 -15.73 1.48
N ASN A 143 18.42 -16.27 1.78
CA ASN A 143 18.60 -17.71 1.91
C ASN A 143 17.74 -18.29 3.05
N LEU A 144 17.06 -19.41 2.80
CA LEU A 144 16.12 -20.00 3.76
C LEU A 144 16.81 -20.68 4.97
N THR A 145 17.95 -21.33 4.80
CA THR A 145 18.62 -22.09 5.87
C THR A 145 19.73 -21.31 6.58
N LEU A 146 20.39 -20.39 5.86
CA LEU A 146 21.55 -19.65 6.34
C LEU A 146 21.20 -18.27 6.94
N SER A 147 19.99 -17.76 6.74
CA SER A 147 19.56 -16.47 7.30
C SER A 147 18.84 -16.62 8.64
N ALA A 148 18.82 -15.54 9.44
CA ALA A 148 18.06 -15.51 10.68
C ALA A 148 16.55 -15.61 10.44
N VAL A 149 16.01 -14.89 9.44
CA VAL A 149 14.58 -14.92 9.11
C VAL A 149 14.12 -16.28 8.58
N GLY A 150 14.95 -16.92 7.76
CA GLY A 150 14.67 -18.25 7.24
C GLY A 150 14.70 -19.31 8.34
N ARG A 151 15.69 -19.29 9.25
CA ARG A 151 15.70 -20.17 10.42
C ARG A 151 14.49 -19.95 11.33
N ALA A 152 14.09 -18.70 11.56
CA ALA A 152 12.91 -18.38 12.36
C ALA A 152 11.62 -18.93 11.71
N TYR A 153 11.52 -18.84 10.39
CA TYR A 153 10.42 -19.43 9.63
C TYR A 153 10.41 -20.96 9.73
N LEU A 154 11.54 -21.62 9.44
CA LEU A 154 11.66 -23.09 9.49
C LEU A 154 11.38 -23.67 10.88
N ALA A 155 11.69 -22.93 11.95
CA ALA A 155 11.40 -23.34 13.32
C ALA A 155 9.89 -23.32 13.67
N ASN A 156 9.08 -22.61 12.89
CA ASN A 156 7.64 -22.43 13.16
C ASN A 156 6.74 -22.94 12.01
N CYS A 157 7.31 -23.41 10.91
CA CYS A 157 6.53 -24.00 9.82
C CYS A 157 6.08 -25.43 10.16
N GLY A 158 4.97 -25.88 9.57
CA GLY A 158 4.47 -27.24 9.81
C GLY A 158 5.43 -28.30 9.26
N LYS A 159 5.41 -29.53 9.83
CA LYS A 159 6.27 -30.63 9.34
C LYS A 159 6.14 -30.88 7.84
N ASN A 160 4.91 -30.89 7.32
CA ASN A 160 4.64 -31.08 5.89
C ASN A 160 5.19 -29.96 5.00
N GLU A 161 5.33 -28.75 5.53
CA GLU A 161 5.91 -27.61 4.81
C GLU A 161 7.44 -27.67 4.85
N LEU A 162 8.00 -28.03 6.01
CA LEU A 162 9.44 -28.25 6.20
C LEU A 162 9.98 -29.31 5.24
N GLU A 163 9.29 -30.46 5.13
CA GLU A 163 9.66 -31.56 4.23
C GLU A 163 9.61 -31.18 2.74
N LYS A 164 8.87 -30.13 2.35
CA LYS A 164 8.85 -29.62 0.98
C LYS A 164 9.98 -28.63 0.68
N LEU A 165 10.58 -28.09 1.74
CA LEU A 165 11.58 -27.01 1.65
C LEU A 165 13.03 -27.51 1.80
N ILE A 166 13.22 -28.75 2.29
CA ILE A 166 14.50 -29.42 2.54
C ILE A 166 14.55 -30.70 1.72
#